data_AF-A0A7X2MZA4-F1
#
_entry.id   AF-A0A7X2MZA4-F1
#
_cell.length_a   1.000
_cell.length_b   1.000
_cell.length_c   1.000
_cell.angle_alpha   90.00
_cell.angle_beta   90.00
_cell.angle_gamma   90.00
#
_symmetry.space_group_name_H-M   'P 1'
#
loop_
_entity.id
_entity.type
_entity.pdbx_description
1 polymer ?
#
loop_
_entity_poly.entity_id
_entity_poly.type
_entity_poly.pdbx_seq_one_letter_code
_entity_poly.pdbx_strand_id
1 'polypeptide(L)'
;MTRFKKMKSYSCNVEYTIKNPRCTTVQKATLKSEGQGNIELKFDDGRIFKYSNKDIVLSNENTKEKFTLSKEFDKFYKLSFMENIRELLLLNGENMKVIYNKEKSLGYLEIEYQLYDNNKELNKCKLFINTENSIPVEMIIFDDTGEERIKVDYSNFVVSKLVR
;
A
#
# COMPACT_ATOMS: atom_id res chain seq x y z
N MET A 1 13.82 -10.88 -7.43
CA MET A 1 12.36 -11.11 -7.23
C MET A 1 11.98 -12.19 -6.20
N THR A 2 12.91 -13.02 -5.69
CA THR A 2 12.57 -14.21 -4.86
C THR A 2 12.12 -13.91 -3.43
N ARG A 3 12.55 -12.77 -2.84
CA ARG A 3 12.24 -12.42 -1.44
C ARG A 3 10.83 -11.88 -1.25
N PHE A 4 10.33 -11.12 -2.23
CA PHE A 4 9.00 -10.51 -2.21
C PHE A 4 7.88 -11.55 -2.22
N LYS A 5 7.95 -12.53 -3.14
CA LYS A 5 6.95 -13.62 -3.25
C LYS A 5 6.90 -14.52 -2.02
N LYS A 6 8.01 -14.64 -1.28
CA LYS A 6 8.14 -15.55 -0.14
C LYS A 6 7.91 -14.88 1.22
N MET A 7 7.56 -13.61 1.29
CA MET A 7 7.45 -12.92 2.59
C MET A 7 6.09 -13.21 3.25
N LYS A 8 6.12 -13.86 4.42
CA LYS A 8 4.90 -14.23 5.16
C LYS A 8 4.40 -13.11 6.07
N SER A 9 5.32 -12.37 6.68
CA SER A 9 4.99 -11.25 7.57
C SER A 9 6.00 -10.13 7.37
N TYR A 10 5.54 -8.89 7.56
CA TYR A 10 6.38 -7.70 7.41
C TYR A 10 5.91 -6.57 8.31
N SER A 11 6.78 -5.59 8.49
CA SER A 11 6.43 -4.27 8.97
C SER A 11 7.14 -3.21 8.16
N CYS A 12 6.50 -2.08 7.93
CA CYS A 12 7.12 -0.91 7.33
C CYS A 12 6.42 0.37 7.80
N ASN A 13 7.08 1.49 7.57
CA ASN A 13 6.46 2.80 7.70
C ASN A 13 5.83 3.15 6.35
N VAL A 14 4.67 3.78 6.40
CA VAL A 14 3.95 4.30 5.23
C VAL A 14 3.57 5.75 5.48
N GLU A 15 3.75 6.59 4.48
CA GLU A 15 3.28 7.97 4.48
C GLU A 15 2.29 8.15 3.32
N TYR A 16 1.06 8.53 3.64
CA TYR A 16 0.00 8.81 2.69
C TYR A 16 -0.11 10.32 2.49
N THR A 17 0.20 10.80 1.29
CA THR A 17 -0.13 12.16 0.86
C THR A 17 -1.39 12.13 0.03
N ILE A 18 -2.49 12.68 0.56
CA ILE A 18 -3.81 12.71 -0.06
C ILE A 18 -4.09 14.14 -0.53
N LYS A 19 -4.25 14.32 -1.83
CA LYS A 19 -4.50 15.59 -2.51
C LYS A 19 -5.97 15.69 -2.89
N ASN A 20 -6.68 16.59 -2.21
CA ASN A 20 -8.02 17.01 -2.59
C ASN A 20 -7.95 18.42 -3.22
N PRO A 21 -8.95 18.84 -4.01
CA PRO A 21 -8.94 20.17 -4.64
C PRO A 21 -8.74 21.35 -3.68
N ARG A 22 -9.07 21.17 -2.40
CA ARG A 22 -9.00 22.23 -1.36
C ARG A 22 -7.83 22.10 -0.41
N CYS A 23 -7.26 20.90 -0.26
CA CYS A 23 -6.24 20.65 0.75
C CYS A 23 -5.40 19.42 0.40
N THR A 24 -4.16 19.43 0.90
CA THR A 24 -3.30 18.24 0.93
C THR A 24 -3.16 17.80 2.37
N THR A 25 -3.39 16.52 2.64
CA THR A 25 -3.23 15.92 3.96
C THR A 25 -2.12 14.88 3.92
N VAL A 26 -1.24 14.90 4.92
CA VAL A 26 -0.21 13.88 5.09
C VAL A 26 -0.56 13.03 6.32
N GLN A 27 -0.61 11.72 6.15
CA GLN A 27 -0.90 10.77 7.23
C GLN A 27 0.23 9.74 7.30
N LYS A 28 0.85 9.64 8.47
CA LYS A 28 1.91 8.68 8.74
C LYS A 28 1.37 7.50 9.54
N ALA A 29 1.82 6.31 9.17
CA ALA A 29 1.42 5.09 9.85
C ALA A 29 2.52 4.03 9.82
N THR A 30 2.41 3.09 10.75
CA THR A 30 3.09 1.79 10.70
C THR A 30 2.13 0.76 10.12
N LEU A 31 2.58 0.05 9.10
CA LEU A 31 1.87 -1.06 8.47
C LEU A 31 2.55 -2.37 8.88
N LYS A 32 1.80 -3.29 9.48
CA LYS A 32 2.28 -4.60 9.91
C LYS A 32 1.36 -5.70 9.38
N SER A 33 1.92 -6.70 8.72
CA SER A 33 1.21 -7.94 8.37
C SER A 33 1.78 -9.11 9.17
N GLU A 34 0.90 -9.89 9.79
CA GLU A 34 1.25 -11.14 10.46
C GLU A 34 1.11 -12.35 9.51
N GLY A 35 0.66 -12.10 8.28
CA GLY A 35 0.29 -13.09 7.28
C GLY A 35 -1.15 -13.56 7.40
N GLN A 36 -1.58 -14.37 6.42
CA GLN A 36 -2.94 -14.96 6.35
C GLN A 36 -4.09 -13.94 6.33
N GLY A 37 -3.83 -12.73 5.83
CA GLY A 37 -4.81 -11.65 5.73
C GLY A 37 -4.98 -10.83 7.01
N ASN A 38 -4.14 -11.04 8.03
CA ASN A 38 -4.16 -10.24 9.25
C ASN A 38 -3.17 -9.07 9.13
N ILE A 39 -3.71 -7.86 9.06
CA ILE A 39 -2.94 -6.63 8.85
C ILE A 39 -3.34 -5.61 9.91
N GLU A 40 -2.38 -4.90 10.45
CA GLU A 40 -2.56 -3.75 11.32
C GLU A 40 -1.98 -2.51 10.66
N LEU A 41 -2.79 -1.47 10.52
CA LEU A 41 -2.37 -0.14 10.09
C LEU A 41 -2.60 0.82 11.26
N LYS A 42 -1.51 1.27 11.86
CA LYS A 42 -1.52 2.16 13.03
C LYS A 42 -1.00 3.54 12.64
N PHE A 43 -1.86 4.53 12.67
CA PHE A 43 -1.53 5.93 12.40
C PHE A 43 -0.88 6.59 13.62
N ASP A 44 -0.04 7.60 13.36
CA ASP A 44 0.65 8.36 14.40
C ASP A 44 -0.32 9.14 15.31
N ASP A 45 -1.55 9.41 14.83
CA ASP A 45 -2.62 10.05 15.61
C ASP A 45 -3.38 9.10 16.55
N GLY A 46 -2.95 7.84 16.63
CA GLY A 46 -3.52 6.81 17.50
C GLY A 46 -4.67 6.01 16.89
N ARG A 47 -5.11 6.30 15.65
CA ARG A 47 -6.06 5.45 14.93
C ARG A 47 -5.41 4.12 14.54
N ILE A 48 -6.10 3.02 14.79
CA ILE A 48 -5.65 1.67 14.45
C ILE A 48 -6.74 0.96 13.66
N PHE A 49 -6.38 0.49 12.47
CA PHE A 49 -7.20 -0.41 11.65
C PHE A 49 -6.61 -1.81 11.72
N LYS A 50 -7.40 -2.77 12.19
CA LYS A 50 -7.06 -4.20 12.17
C LYS A 50 -7.92 -4.90 11.14
N TYR A 51 -7.30 -5.36 10.07
CA TYR A 51 -7.92 -6.07 8.97
C TYR A 51 -7.85 -7.57 9.25
N SER A 52 -8.98 -8.25 9.07
CA SER A 52 -9.07 -9.70 9.03
C SER A 52 -9.73 -10.15 7.72
N ASN A 53 -9.82 -11.45 7.49
CA ASN A 53 -10.57 -11.99 6.34
C ASN A 53 -12.09 -11.72 6.42
N LYS A 54 -12.62 -11.31 7.58
CA LYS A 54 -14.05 -11.11 7.81
C LYS A 54 -14.44 -9.63 7.86
N ASP A 55 -13.66 -8.84 8.59
CA ASP A 55 -14.03 -7.51 9.03
C ASP A 55 -12.81 -6.60 9.21
N ILE A 56 -13.10 -5.32 9.44
CA ILE A 56 -12.11 -4.32 9.82
C ILE A 56 -12.50 -3.81 11.20
N VAL A 57 -11.60 -3.94 12.16
CA VAL A 57 -11.78 -3.35 13.49
C VAL A 57 -11.02 -2.04 13.53
N LEU A 58 -11.76 -0.94 13.57
CA LEU A 58 -11.24 0.41 13.80
C LEU A 58 -11.23 0.68 15.31
N SER A 59 -10.13 1.21 15.82
CA SER A 59 -10.02 1.67 17.20
C SER A 59 -9.14 2.90 17.32
N ASN A 60 -9.19 3.59 18.45
CA ASN A 60 -8.33 4.73 18.74
C ASN A 60 -7.68 4.57 20.12
N GLU A 61 -6.36 4.64 20.20
CA GLU A 61 -5.62 4.48 21.46
C GLU A 61 -5.93 5.58 22.49
N ASN A 62 -6.29 6.77 22.02
CA ASN A 62 -6.54 7.93 22.86
C ASN A 62 -7.96 7.92 23.44
N THR A 63 -8.96 7.55 22.64
CA THR A 63 -10.38 7.57 23.08
C THR A 63 -10.89 6.22 23.57
N LYS A 64 -10.19 5.12 23.24
CA LYS A 64 -10.61 3.72 23.46
C LYS A 64 -11.89 3.33 22.71
N GLU A 65 -12.36 4.17 21.80
CA GLU A 65 -13.49 3.84 20.92
C GLU A 65 -13.11 2.69 19.98
N LYS A 66 -14.11 1.88 19.64
CA LYS A 66 -13.94 0.70 18.80
C LYS A 66 -15.18 0.46 17.94
N PHE A 67 -14.96 0.24 16.65
CA PHE A 67 -16.00 -0.02 15.67
C PHE A 67 -15.60 -1.22 14.81
N THR A 68 -16.58 -2.05 14.47
CA THR A 68 -16.40 -3.12 13.48
C THR A 68 -17.07 -2.67 12.19
N LEU A 69 -16.29 -2.67 11.11
CA LEU A 69 -16.70 -2.27 9.78
C LEU A 69 -16.67 -3.48 8.86
N SER A 70 -17.48 -3.45 7.81
CA SER A 70 -17.40 -4.44 6.74
C SER A 70 -16.00 -4.44 6.14
N LYS A 71 -15.50 -5.62 5.74
CA LYS A 71 -14.22 -5.70 5.01
C LYS A 71 -14.22 -4.87 3.72
N GLU A 72 -15.37 -4.61 3.11
CA GLU A 72 -15.45 -3.82 1.88
C GLU A 72 -15.45 -2.29 2.15
N PHE A 73 -15.38 -1.87 3.42
CA PHE A 73 -15.40 -0.45 3.79
C PHE A 73 -14.15 0.29 3.32
N ASP A 74 -12.97 -0.32 3.50
CA ASP A 74 -11.71 0.29 3.08
C ASP A 74 -11.31 -0.21 1.69
N LYS A 75 -11.47 0.68 0.71
CA LYS A 75 -11.04 0.49 -0.68
C LYS A 75 -9.68 1.13 -0.97
N PHE A 76 -9.18 1.97 -0.06
CA PHE A 76 -8.00 2.79 -0.32
C PHE A 76 -6.75 2.23 0.37
N TYR A 77 -6.71 2.14 1.70
CA TYR A 77 -5.47 1.77 2.38
C TYR A 77 -5.08 0.33 2.03
N LYS A 78 -6.05 -0.55 1.79
CA LYS A 78 -5.80 -1.91 1.29
C LYS A 78 -4.95 -1.99 0.03
N LEU A 79 -5.06 -1.02 -0.89
CA LEU A 79 -4.23 -1.00 -2.11
C LEU A 79 -2.74 -0.95 -1.77
N SER A 80 -2.39 -0.30 -0.66
CA SER A 80 -1.00 -0.15 -0.22
C SER A 80 -0.40 -1.41 0.42
N PHE A 81 -1.19 -2.46 0.67
CA PHE A 81 -0.74 -3.67 1.35
C PHE A 81 0.05 -4.59 0.43
N MET A 82 1.09 -5.23 0.96
CA MET A 82 1.96 -6.10 0.17
C MET A 82 1.22 -7.28 -0.44
N GLU A 83 0.21 -7.82 0.24
CA GLU A 83 -0.64 -8.90 -0.29
C GLU A 83 -1.32 -8.47 -1.59
N ASN A 84 -1.93 -7.27 -1.59
CA ASN A 84 -2.62 -6.74 -2.75
C ASN A 84 -1.63 -6.34 -3.86
N ILE A 85 -0.48 -5.77 -3.49
CA ILE A 85 0.59 -5.49 -4.46
C ILE A 85 1.06 -6.78 -5.14
N ARG A 86 1.19 -7.91 -4.42
CA ARG A 86 1.58 -9.19 -5.03
C ARG A 86 0.56 -9.68 -6.04
N GLU A 87 -0.72 -9.56 -5.71
CA GLU A 87 -1.80 -9.91 -6.63
C GLU A 87 -1.70 -9.07 -7.91
N LEU A 88 -1.49 -7.76 -7.78
CA LEU A 88 -1.26 -6.87 -8.93
C LEU A 88 -0.06 -7.30 -9.79
N LEU A 89 1.06 -7.69 -9.16
CA LEU A 89 2.24 -8.18 -9.90
C LEU A 89 1.99 -9.51 -10.60
N LEU A 90 1.19 -10.40 -10.03
CA LEU A 90 0.86 -11.67 -10.66
C LEU A 90 -0.05 -11.49 -11.88
N LEU A 91 -0.99 -10.55 -11.79
CA LEU A 91 -1.96 -10.28 -12.86
C LEU A 91 -1.38 -9.45 -14.01
N ASN A 92 -0.41 -8.56 -13.74
CA ASN A 92 0.07 -7.57 -14.72
C ASN A 92 1.49 -7.83 -15.24
N GLY A 93 1.92 -9.10 -15.30
CA GLY A 93 3.26 -9.48 -15.77
C GLY A 93 3.69 -8.85 -17.10
N GLU A 94 2.75 -8.61 -18.00
CA GLU A 94 3.00 -8.08 -19.36
C GLU A 94 3.11 -6.55 -19.43
N ASN A 95 2.58 -5.81 -18.43
CA ASN A 95 2.56 -4.34 -18.41
C ASN A 95 3.69 -3.73 -17.55
N MET A 96 4.69 -4.53 -17.18
CA MET A 96 5.80 -4.08 -16.33
C MET A 96 6.91 -3.44 -17.17
N LYS A 97 7.38 -2.26 -16.75
CA LYS A 97 8.52 -1.57 -17.39
C LYS A 97 9.63 -1.39 -16.37
N VAL A 98 10.86 -1.74 -16.75
CA VAL A 98 12.04 -1.44 -15.93
C VAL A 98 12.50 -0.01 -16.25
N ILE A 99 12.58 0.83 -15.24
CA ILE A 99 13.01 2.22 -15.34
C ILE A 99 14.21 2.42 -14.43
N TYR A 100 15.27 3.00 -14.96
CA TYR A 100 16.46 3.31 -14.16
C TYR A 100 16.41 4.75 -13.69
N ASN A 101 16.42 4.97 -12.38
CA ASN A 101 16.52 6.30 -11.82
C ASN A 101 18.01 6.68 -11.70
N LYS A 102 18.44 7.57 -12.58
CA LYS A 102 19.84 8.04 -12.64
C LYS A 102 20.26 8.84 -11.41
N GLU A 103 19.34 9.51 -10.72
CA GLU A 103 19.66 10.34 -9.55
C GLU A 103 19.90 9.49 -8.30
N LYS A 104 19.22 8.36 -8.19
CA LYS A 104 19.35 7.44 -7.04
C LYS A 104 20.29 6.26 -7.29
N SER A 105 20.88 6.15 -8.48
CA SER A 105 21.67 4.99 -8.95
C SER A 105 20.97 3.65 -8.74
N LEU A 106 19.63 3.67 -8.68
CA LEU A 106 18.79 2.52 -8.33
C LEU A 106 17.85 2.21 -9.48
N GLY A 107 17.80 0.92 -9.83
CA GLY A 107 16.79 0.39 -10.74
C GLY A 107 15.43 0.28 -10.04
N TYR A 108 14.39 0.69 -10.75
CA TYR A 108 13.00 0.49 -10.33
C TYR A 108 12.24 -0.30 -11.38
N LEU A 109 11.36 -1.18 -10.92
CA LEU A 109 10.29 -1.73 -11.73
C LEU A 109 9.09 -0.80 -11.57
N GLU A 110 8.67 -0.14 -12.65
CA GLU A 110 7.40 0.58 -12.73
C GLU A 110 6.33 -0.40 -13.22
N ILE A 111 5.28 -0.54 -12.43
CA ILE A 111 4.07 -1.26 -12.83
C ILE A 111 2.94 -0.26 -12.89
N GLU A 112 2.21 -0.27 -14.00
CA GLU A 112 1.01 0.51 -14.18
C GLU A 112 -0.22 -0.41 -14.17
N TYR A 113 -1.26 -0.03 -13.44
CA TYR A 113 -2.49 -0.81 -13.30
C TYR A 113 -3.74 0.08 -13.30
N GLN A 114 -4.79 -0.37 -13.98
CA GLN A 114 -6.11 0.26 -13.97
C GLN A 114 -6.95 -0.31 -12.82
N LEU A 115 -7.46 0.57 -11.96
CA LEU A 115 -8.32 0.21 -10.83
C LEU A 115 -9.77 0.09 -11.32
N TYR A 116 -10.24 -1.13 -11.55
CA TYR A 116 -11.59 -1.41 -12.09
C TYR A 116 -12.73 -1.36 -11.04
N ASP A 117 -12.75 -0.35 -10.18
CA ASP A 117 -13.74 -0.25 -9.08
C ASP A 117 -14.79 0.85 -9.28
N ASN A 118 -14.96 1.34 -10.52
CA ASN A 118 -15.87 2.46 -10.88
C ASN A 118 -15.71 3.71 -9.98
N ASN A 119 -14.54 3.89 -9.38
CA ASN A 119 -14.24 5.04 -8.54
C ASN A 119 -13.48 6.07 -9.38
N LYS A 120 -14.13 7.21 -9.66
CA LYS A 120 -13.52 8.29 -10.45
C LYS A 120 -12.28 8.87 -9.77
N GLU A 121 -12.22 8.84 -8.44
CA GLU A 121 -11.08 9.36 -7.68
C GLU A 121 -9.89 8.38 -7.64
N LEU A 122 -10.11 7.10 -7.96
CA LEU A 122 -9.12 6.02 -7.94
C LEU A 122 -9.20 5.23 -9.25
N ASN A 123 -8.70 5.81 -10.34
CA ASN A 123 -8.78 5.24 -11.67
C ASN A 123 -7.57 4.37 -12.02
N LYS A 124 -6.36 4.87 -11.73
CA LYS A 124 -5.12 4.24 -12.17
C LYS A 124 -4.06 4.33 -11.08
N CYS A 125 -3.20 3.33 -11.01
CA CYS A 125 -2.10 3.25 -10.06
C CYS A 125 -0.78 3.03 -10.79
N LYS A 126 0.27 3.73 -10.35
CA LYS A 126 1.66 3.44 -10.65
C LYS A 126 2.37 2.98 -9.39
N LEU A 127 3.06 1.86 -9.48
CA LEU A 127 3.83 1.28 -8.39
C LEU A 127 5.30 1.19 -8.79
N PHE A 128 6.17 1.69 -7.91
CA PHE A 128 7.61 1.61 -8.06
C PHE A 128 8.18 0.60 -7.06
N ILE A 129 8.89 -0.40 -7.57
CA ILE A 129 9.54 -1.44 -6.77
C ILE A 129 11.05 -1.36 -6.98
N ASN A 130 11.82 -1.27 -5.90
CA ASN A 130 13.27 -1.35 -5.98
C ASN A 130 13.70 -2.72 -6.49
N THR A 131 14.48 -2.78 -7.58
CA THR A 131 14.85 -4.03 -8.23
C THR A 131 15.80 -4.90 -7.42
N GLU A 132 16.61 -4.31 -6.54
CA GLU A 132 17.60 -5.02 -5.72
C GLU A 132 16.94 -5.85 -4.63
N ASN A 133 16.05 -5.24 -3.85
CA ASN A 133 15.41 -5.88 -2.71
C ASN A 133 13.98 -6.36 -3.01
N SER A 134 13.41 -5.97 -4.16
CA SER A 134 12.05 -6.28 -4.57
C SER A 134 10.99 -5.77 -3.58
N ILE A 135 11.19 -4.59 -2.99
CA ILE A 135 10.26 -3.96 -2.04
C ILE A 135 9.67 -2.71 -2.69
N PRO A 136 8.37 -2.43 -2.56
CA PRO A 136 7.80 -1.19 -3.06
C PRO A 136 8.41 0.00 -2.32
N VAL A 137 8.68 1.06 -3.08
CA VAL A 137 9.20 2.32 -2.55
C VAL A 137 8.16 3.42 -2.60
N GLU A 138 7.29 3.38 -3.61
CA GLU A 138 6.31 4.42 -3.86
C GLU A 138 5.13 3.85 -4.65
N MET A 139 3.94 4.30 -4.29
CA MET A 139 2.71 4.10 -5.05
C MET A 139 2.06 5.46 -5.33
N ILE A 140 1.64 5.70 -6.56
CA ILE A 140 0.90 6.90 -6.96
C ILE A 140 -0.44 6.47 -7.54
N ILE A 141 -1.53 7.04 -7.04
CA ILE A 141 -2.89 6.81 -7.52
C ILE A 141 -3.42 8.08 -8.18
N PHE A 142 -3.95 7.91 -9.38
CA PHE A 142 -4.50 8.94 -10.24
C PHE A 142 -6.01 8.79 -10.34
N ASP A 143 -6.70 9.91 -10.50
CA ASP A 143 -8.11 9.92 -10.88
C ASP A 143 -8.31 9.68 -12.39
N ASP A 144 -9.57 9.70 -12.83
CA ASP A 144 -9.96 9.49 -14.22
C ASP A 144 -9.51 10.60 -15.18
N THR A 145 -9.11 11.77 -14.66
CA THR A 145 -8.53 12.87 -15.43
C THR A 145 -7.00 12.77 -15.55
N GLY A 146 -6.38 11.86 -14.80
CA GLY A 146 -4.93 11.69 -14.73
C GLY A 146 -4.25 12.58 -13.69
N GLU A 147 -5.00 13.24 -12.80
CA GLU A 147 -4.43 13.99 -11.69
C GLU A 147 -3.99 13.05 -10.56
N GLU A 148 -2.80 13.30 -9.99
CA GLU A 148 -2.35 12.61 -8.79
C GLU A 148 -3.27 12.95 -7.61
N ARG A 149 -3.99 11.96 -7.10
CA ARG A 149 -4.82 12.12 -5.90
C ARG A 149 -4.10 11.60 -4.67
N ILE A 150 -3.33 10.53 -4.80
CA ILE A 150 -2.72 9.90 -3.64
C ILE A 150 -1.31 9.44 -3.95
N LYS A 151 -0.40 9.67 -3.00
CA LYS A 151 0.96 9.13 -2.99
C LYS A 151 1.16 8.34 -1.70
N VAL A 152 1.77 7.16 -1.80
CA VAL A 152 2.16 6.32 -0.67
C VAL A 152 3.65 6.07 -0.75
N ASP A 153 4.38 6.56 0.24
CA ASP A 153 5.82 6.36 0.37
C ASP A 153 6.12 5.27 1.41
N TYR A 154 6.96 4.32 1.05
CA TYR A 154 7.33 3.18 1.90
C TYR A 154 8.75 3.34 2.43
N SER A 155 8.94 3.11 3.73
CA SER A 155 10.26 3.17 4.35
C SER A 155 10.42 2.15 5.49
N ASN A 156 11.67 1.95 5.94
CA ASN A 156 12.03 1.10 7.08
C ASN A 156 11.43 -0.32 7.01
N PHE A 157 11.52 -0.94 5.84
CA PHE A 157 10.91 -2.24 5.60
C PHE A 157 11.65 -3.38 6.31
N VAL A 158 10.92 -4.17 7.10
CA VAL A 158 11.45 -5.31 7.85
C VAL A 158 10.62 -6.56 7.54
N VAL A 159 11.30 -7.63 7.13
CA VAL A 159 10.68 -8.95 6.91
C VAL A 159 10.87 -9.82 8.14
N SER A 160 9.78 -10.21 8.81
CA SER A 160 9.88 -10.99 10.04
C SER A 160 9.81 -12.51 9.80
N LYS A 161 9.11 -12.99 8.76
CA LYS A 161 9.01 -14.42 8.41
C LYS A 161 8.94 -14.62 6.89
N LEU A 162 9.55 -15.70 6.41
CA LEU A 162 9.46 -16.17 5.03
C LEU A 162 8.62 -17.46 4.96
N VAL A 163 7.93 -17.67 3.83
CA VAL A 163 7.28 -18.92 3.42
C VAL A 163 8.40 -19.91 3.09
N ARG A 164 8.38 -21.07 3.75
CA ARG A 164 9.31 -22.17 3.50
C ARG A 164 8.95 -22.85 2.18
#